data_AF-A0AAV1JHR7-F1
#
_entry.id   AF-A0AAV1JHR7-F1
#
_cell.length_a   1.000
_cell.length_b   1.000
_cell.length_c   1.000
_cell.angle_alpha   90.00
_cell.angle_beta   90.00
_cell.angle_gamma   90.00
#
_symmetry.space_group_name_H-M   'P 1'
#
loop_
_entity.id
_entity.type
_entity.pdbx_description
1 polymer ?
#
loop_
_entity_poly.entity_id
_entity_poly.type
_entity_poly.pdbx_seq_one_letter_code
_entity_poly.pdbx_strand_id
1 'polypeptide(L)'
;MQGTLSLGKEVVQTLTRFLGDSIPMNARRSLMPLQEDKITEVVKMSLLCRDLDLCQEGMHKFVNEYVTVQAKGMENLLNALLNGFNSDVYELRLKHTLDSIRLMLKEDNGDNNDENIWINIVKKISGKFQEMTLSCAEGHLQVDRNKMDKKLTQKFILATVIVEMKYLNKLCYERHLCVKRYDCTISLNSILEHLKITDEAKARTFIKFVYEALYDTPFYNYLSETTAHEFQVVLNDMAYSDSVPTKELLSAVQKIIAARLQFITTNTDEKLSHDSLLLHAILTDLDNIYSKKSNPFAEFLNYFFTWVSNEESVNISKHIRDIIEDIGKYLKLVSNELLDKLTGEVRAFLEMTVDSD
;
A
#
# COMPACT_ATOMS: atom_id res chain seq x y z
N MET A 1 -9.77 -21.23 -18.31
CA MET A 1 -9.10 -20.77 -17.08
C MET A 1 -7.59 -20.94 -17.20
N GLN A 2 -6.84 -19.91 -17.59
CA GLN A 2 -5.36 -19.95 -17.61
C GLN A 2 -4.68 -18.55 -17.65
N GLY A 3 -5.39 -17.47 -17.28
CA GLY A 3 -4.91 -16.09 -17.53
C GLY A 3 -4.44 -15.28 -16.31
N THR A 4 -4.74 -15.70 -15.08
CA THR A 4 -4.50 -14.88 -13.86
C THR A 4 -3.07 -14.95 -13.33
N LEU A 5 -2.29 -15.98 -13.69
CA LEU A 5 -0.94 -16.23 -13.17
C LEU A 5 0.21 -15.55 -13.94
N SER A 6 -0.04 -14.98 -15.13
CA SER A 6 1.02 -14.35 -15.94
C SER A 6 1.21 -12.84 -15.70
N LEU A 7 0.18 -12.14 -15.23
CA LEU A 7 0.10 -10.67 -15.30
C LEU A 7 1.07 -9.95 -14.35
N GLY A 8 1.13 -10.28 -13.07
CA GLY A 8 2.14 -9.68 -12.18
C GLY A 8 3.48 -10.41 -12.21
N LYS A 9 3.60 -11.54 -12.92
CA LYS A 9 4.90 -12.11 -13.30
C LYS A 9 5.64 -11.16 -14.24
N GLU A 10 4.96 -10.48 -15.16
CA GLU A 10 5.55 -9.46 -16.06
C GLU A 10 6.01 -8.20 -15.29
N VAL A 11 5.22 -7.73 -14.32
CA VAL A 11 5.59 -6.60 -13.45
C VAL A 11 6.80 -6.96 -12.59
N VAL A 12 6.75 -8.11 -11.91
CA VAL A 12 7.87 -8.61 -11.11
C VAL A 12 9.08 -8.90 -12.00
N GLN A 13 8.94 -9.45 -13.21
CA GLN A 13 10.07 -9.69 -14.11
C GLN A 13 10.69 -8.39 -14.61
N THR A 14 9.88 -7.41 -14.98
CA THR A 14 10.35 -6.07 -15.37
C THR A 14 11.09 -5.43 -14.21
N LEU A 15 10.49 -5.40 -13.01
CA LEU A 15 11.15 -4.84 -11.82
C LEU A 15 12.37 -5.65 -11.39
N THR A 16 12.33 -6.99 -11.41
CA THR A 16 13.45 -7.87 -11.03
C THR A 16 14.63 -7.69 -11.96
N ARG A 17 14.41 -7.48 -13.26
CA ARG A 17 15.47 -7.15 -14.21
C ARG A 17 16.23 -5.89 -13.81
N PHE A 18 15.55 -4.85 -13.32
CA PHE A 18 16.19 -3.60 -12.92
C PHE A 18 16.67 -3.58 -11.46
N LEU A 19 15.94 -4.22 -10.55
CA LEU A 19 16.25 -4.32 -9.12
C LEU A 19 17.33 -5.36 -8.82
N GLY A 20 17.51 -6.36 -9.69
CA GLY A 20 18.53 -7.40 -9.59
C GLY A 20 19.88 -6.96 -10.12
N ASP A 21 19.91 -6.10 -11.13
CA ASP A 21 21.14 -5.51 -11.69
C ASP A 21 21.63 -4.27 -10.90
N SER A 22 20.80 -3.71 -10.02
CA SER A 22 21.13 -2.50 -9.24
C SER A 22 21.84 -2.76 -7.91
N ILE A 23 22.20 -4.00 -7.58
CA ILE A 23 23.11 -4.31 -6.47
C ILE A 23 24.45 -4.69 -7.10
N PRO A 24 25.49 -3.84 -7.04
CA PRO A 24 26.83 -4.28 -7.38
C PRO A 24 27.29 -5.24 -6.26
N MET A 25 26.94 -6.52 -6.38
CA MET A 25 27.73 -7.57 -5.73
C MET A 25 29.12 -7.51 -6.34
N ASN A 26 30.04 -6.83 -5.65
CA ASN A 26 31.49 -6.92 -5.76
C ASN A 26 32.01 -7.67 -7.00
N ALA A 27 31.87 -7.07 -8.18
CA ALA A 27 32.50 -7.55 -9.40
C ALA A 27 33.56 -6.52 -9.81
N ARG A 28 34.80 -6.76 -9.37
CA ARG A 28 35.99 -6.13 -9.96
C ARG A 28 36.06 -6.50 -11.44
N ARG A 29 35.45 -5.72 -12.33
CA ARG A 29 35.85 -5.62 -13.74
C ARG A 29 35.73 -4.19 -14.25
N SER A 30 36.81 -3.77 -14.89
CA SER A 30 37.15 -2.45 -15.42
C SER A 30 36.10 -1.80 -16.34
N LEU A 31 35.67 -0.60 -15.95
CA LEU A 31 35.44 0.64 -16.71
C LEU A 31 35.28 0.60 -18.24
N MET A 32 34.07 0.91 -18.70
CA MET A 32 33.83 2.10 -19.52
C MET A 32 32.93 3.06 -18.71
N PRO A 33 33.04 4.39 -18.85
CA PRO A 33 32.08 5.29 -18.22
C PRO A 33 30.74 5.06 -18.90
N LEU A 34 29.85 4.29 -18.27
CA LEU A 34 28.45 4.25 -18.65
C LEU A 34 27.96 5.70 -18.60
N GLN A 35 27.57 6.23 -19.76
CA GLN A 35 26.86 7.49 -19.85
C GLN A 35 25.67 7.37 -18.88
N GLU A 36 25.66 8.22 -17.86
CA GLU A 36 24.65 8.15 -16.80
C GLU A 36 23.28 8.30 -17.45
N ASP A 37 22.33 7.43 -17.13
CA ASP A 37 21.03 7.47 -17.78
C ASP A 37 20.29 8.77 -17.42
N LYS A 38 19.48 9.26 -18.36
CA LYS A 38 18.78 10.55 -18.30
C LYS A 38 17.95 10.71 -17.02
N ILE A 39 17.29 9.65 -16.54
CA ILE A 39 16.50 9.68 -15.30
C ILE A 39 17.41 9.88 -14.09
N THR A 40 18.49 9.11 -13.98
CA THR A 40 19.44 9.27 -12.86
C THR A 40 20.02 10.68 -12.83
N GLU A 41 20.36 11.25 -14.00
CA GLU A 41 20.82 12.63 -14.09
C GLU A 41 19.77 13.62 -13.59
N VAL A 42 18.52 13.51 -14.07
CA VAL A 42 17.41 14.38 -13.64
C VAL A 42 17.17 14.30 -12.13
N VAL A 43 17.18 13.10 -11.54
CA VAL A 43 17.02 12.92 -10.10
C VAL A 43 18.18 13.57 -9.34
N LYS A 44 19.43 13.35 -9.75
CA LYS A 44 20.59 13.98 -9.11
C LYS A 44 20.54 15.50 -9.16
N MET A 45 20.14 16.06 -10.31
CA MET A 45 20.05 17.51 -10.53
C MET A 45 18.90 18.17 -9.76
N SER A 46 17.90 17.40 -9.32
CA SER A 46 16.80 17.92 -8.50
C SER A 46 17.21 18.29 -7.07
N LEU A 47 18.37 17.82 -6.59
CA LEU A 47 18.95 18.17 -5.30
C LEU A 47 17.94 17.98 -4.14
N LEU A 48 17.20 16.87 -4.13
CA LEU A 48 16.11 16.57 -3.19
C LEU A 48 16.47 16.83 -1.72
N CYS A 49 17.68 16.44 -1.34
CA CYS A 49 18.19 16.48 0.03
C CYS A 49 19.01 17.72 0.38
N ARG A 50 19.03 18.73 -0.49
CA ARG A 50 19.82 19.94 -0.27
C ARG A 50 19.32 20.70 0.95
N ASP A 51 20.24 20.95 1.87
CA ASP A 51 20.05 21.74 3.09
C ASP A 51 19.00 21.12 4.05
N LEU A 52 18.88 19.79 4.09
CA LEU A 52 17.97 19.05 4.98
C LEU A 52 18.73 18.22 6.01
N ASP A 53 18.36 18.39 7.28
CA ASP A 53 18.95 17.65 8.41
C ASP A 53 18.58 16.17 8.36
N LEU A 54 17.35 15.87 7.92
CA LEU A 54 16.91 14.49 7.74
C LEU A 54 17.85 13.73 6.78
N CYS A 55 18.43 14.39 5.77
CA CYS A 55 19.25 13.75 4.74
C CYS A 55 20.73 13.53 5.10
N GLN A 56 21.12 13.79 6.35
CA GLN A 56 22.48 13.58 6.85
C GLN A 56 22.85 12.08 6.91
N GLU A 57 24.10 11.79 7.28
CA GLU A 57 24.60 10.40 7.51
C GLU A 57 24.37 9.40 6.37
N GLY A 58 24.37 9.91 5.13
CA GLY A 58 24.17 9.09 3.93
C GLY A 58 22.71 8.83 3.57
N MET A 59 21.74 9.40 4.28
CA MET A 59 20.32 9.31 3.93
C MET A 59 19.99 9.98 2.59
N HIS A 60 20.77 11.00 2.17
CA HIS A 60 20.69 11.53 0.81
C HIS A 60 20.94 10.47 -0.29
N LYS A 61 21.79 9.47 -0.04
CA LYS A 61 22.02 8.38 -1.01
C LYS A 61 20.79 7.49 -1.08
N PHE A 62 20.21 7.16 0.07
CA PHE A 62 18.99 6.37 0.17
C PHE A 62 17.84 7.03 -0.61
N VAL A 63 17.58 8.33 -0.37
CA VAL A 63 16.51 9.07 -1.07
C VAL A 63 16.76 9.09 -2.58
N ASN A 64 17.96 9.44 -3.03
CA ASN A 64 18.28 9.49 -4.46
C ASN A 64 18.14 8.11 -5.13
N GLU A 65 18.62 7.04 -4.49
CA GLU A 65 18.51 5.69 -5.00
C GLU A 65 17.05 5.26 -5.10
N TYR A 66 16.26 5.48 -4.04
CA TYR A 66 14.85 5.14 -3.99
C TYR A 66 14.04 5.83 -5.09
N VAL A 67 14.19 7.15 -5.19
CA VAL A 67 13.50 7.96 -6.20
C VAL A 67 13.94 7.57 -7.61
N THR A 68 15.23 7.29 -7.83
CA THR A 68 15.73 6.82 -9.12
C THR A 68 15.13 5.46 -9.51
N VAL A 69 15.05 4.52 -8.56
CA VAL A 69 14.47 3.20 -8.82
C VAL A 69 12.97 3.31 -9.10
N GLN A 70 12.23 4.12 -8.36
CA GLN A 70 10.83 4.40 -8.66
C GLN A 70 10.68 4.99 -10.07
N ALA A 71 11.43 6.05 -10.38
CA ALA A 71 11.35 6.74 -11.66
C ALA A 71 11.66 5.82 -12.85
N LYS A 72 12.73 5.02 -12.76
CA LYS A 72 13.07 4.04 -13.80
C LYS A 72 12.04 2.91 -13.89
N GLY A 73 11.59 2.40 -12.75
CA GLY A 73 10.61 1.32 -12.70
C GLY A 73 9.31 1.72 -13.40
N MET A 74 8.81 2.93 -13.11
CA MET A 74 7.58 3.44 -13.71
C MET A 74 7.74 3.79 -15.18
N GLU A 75 8.85 4.40 -15.60
CA GLU A 75 9.10 4.68 -17.03
C GLU A 75 9.09 3.39 -17.86
N ASN A 76 9.81 2.36 -17.41
CA ASN A 76 9.88 1.08 -18.10
C ASN A 76 8.52 0.39 -18.15
N LEU A 77 7.73 0.48 -17.07
CA LEU A 77 6.41 -0.10 -17.01
C LEU A 77 5.45 0.61 -17.98
N LEU A 78 5.49 1.94 -18.04
CA LEU A 78 4.75 2.74 -19.01
C LEU A 78 5.15 2.37 -20.44
N ASN A 79 6.45 2.33 -20.74
CA ASN A 79 6.97 1.91 -22.05
C ASN A 79 6.55 0.50 -22.45
N ALA A 80 6.47 -0.44 -21.50
CA ALA A 80 6.10 -1.83 -21.76
C ALA A 80 4.59 -2.01 -21.96
N LEU A 81 3.77 -1.23 -21.24
CA LEU A 81 2.30 -1.38 -21.25
C LEU A 81 1.60 -0.43 -22.23
N LEU A 82 2.24 0.69 -22.59
CA LEU A 82 1.68 1.72 -23.45
C LEU A 82 2.48 1.83 -24.75
N ASN A 83 1.89 1.35 -25.84
CA ASN A 83 2.51 1.45 -27.16
C ASN A 83 2.75 2.93 -27.54
N GLY A 84 3.98 3.24 -27.92
CA GLY A 84 4.38 4.59 -28.35
C GLY A 84 4.46 5.62 -27.22
N PHE A 85 4.62 5.18 -25.96
CA PHE A 85 4.79 6.08 -24.83
C PHE A 85 5.95 7.06 -25.04
N ASN A 86 5.72 8.33 -24.69
CA ASN A 86 6.70 9.39 -24.90
C ASN A 86 7.54 9.63 -23.62
N SER A 87 8.78 9.12 -23.62
CA SER A 87 9.75 9.33 -22.53
C SER A 87 10.07 10.80 -22.24
N ASP A 88 10.00 11.72 -23.22
CA ASP A 88 10.27 13.14 -22.95
C ASP A 88 9.12 13.79 -22.15
N VAL A 89 7.86 13.36 -22.38
CA VAL A 89 6.71 13.79 -21.58
C VAL A 89 6.82 13.24 -20.16
N TYR A 90 7.29 12.00 -20.03
CA TYR A 90 7.57 11.40 -18.72
C TYR A 90 8.63 12.19 -17.95
N GLU A 91 9.75 12.55 -18.59
CA GLU A 91 10.81 13.32 -17.95
C GLU A 91 10.31 14.70 -17.45
N LEU A 92 9.47 15.38 -18.23
CA LEU A 92 8.90 16.65 -17.80
C LEU A 92 8.03 16.47 -16.54
N ARG A 93 7.18 15.45 -16.52
CA ARG A 93 6.36 15.11 -15.35
C ARG A 93 7.19 14.65 -14.16
N LEU A 94 8.30 13.95 -14.41
CA LEU A 94 9.27 13.57 -13.38
C LEU A 94 9.86 14.80 -12.70
N LYS A 95 10.28 15.83 -13.45
CA LYS A 95 10.79 17.08 -12.87
C LYS A 95 9.78 17.73 -11.92
N HIS A 96 8.52 17.86 -12.33
CA HIS A 96 7.46 18.39 -11.47
C HIS A 96 7.21 17.53 -10.22
N THR A 97 7.30 16.21 -10.37
CA THR A 97 7.15 15.26 -9.26
C THR A 97 8.31 15.39 -8.27
N LEU A 98 9.55 15.56 -8.77
CA LEU A 98 10.75 15.78 -7.95
C LEU A 98 10.70 17.10 -7.18
N ASP A 99 10.18 18.17 -7.79
CA ASP A 99 9.95 19.44 -7.09
C ASP A 99 8.95 19.27 -5.94
N SER A 100 7.87 18.51 -6.17
CA SER A 100 6.88 18.19 -5.16
C SER A 100 7.46 17.35 -4.02
N ILE A 101 8.27 16.33 -4.35
CA ILE A 101 9.00 15.51 -3.37
C ILE A 101 9.96 16.39 -2.56
N ARG A 102 10.67 17.33 -3.19
CA ARG A 102 11.58 18.23 -2.49
C ARG A 102 10.85 19.15 -1.50
N LEU A 103 9.66 19.65 -1.85
CA LEU A 103 8.83 20.43 -0.92
C LEU A 103 8.37 19.58 0.27
N MET A 104 7.88 18.38 0.00
CA MET A 104 7.48 17.41 1.03
C MET A 104 8.64 17.07 1.98
N LEU A 105 9.84 16.80 1.46
CA LEU A 105 11.02 16.52 2.29
C LEU A 105 11.40 17.72 3.17
N LYS A 106 11.16 18.95 2.73
CA LYS A 106 11.36 20.15 3.57
C LYS A 106 10.33 20.24 4.70
N GLU A 107 9.07 19.90 4.42
CA GLU A 107 7.99 19.91 5.40
C GLU A 107 8.19 18.84 6.47
N ASP A 108 8.65 17.65 6.07
CA ASP A 108 8.97 16.54 6.95
C ASP A 108 10.40 16.61 7.53
N ASN A 109 11.10 17.74 7.37
CA ASN A 109 12.46 17.89 7.90
C ASN A 109 12.45 17.82 9.43
N GLY A 110 13.10 16.79 9.95
CA GLY A 110 13.15 16.48 11.36
C GLY A 110 14.34 15.60 11.69
N ASP A 111 14.24 14.88 12.81
CA ASP A 111 15.29 13.96 13.25
C ASP A 111 15.50 12.84 12.23
N ASN A 112 16.75 12.69 11.76
CA ASN A 112 17.11 11.66 10.80
C ASN A 112 17.03 10.23 11.38
N ASN A 113 16.86 10.09 12.70
CA ASN A 113 16.65 8.83 13.40
C ASN A 113 15.17 8.53 13.73
N ASP A 114 14.23 9.42 13.37
CA ASP A 114 12.81 9.17 13.60
C ASP A 114 12.25 8.21 12.54
N GLU A 115 11.92 7.00 13.00
CA GLU A 115 11.39 5.92 12.18
C GLU A 115 10.07 6.29 11.52
N ASN A 116 9.17 6.99 12.23
CA ASN A 116 7.87 7.35 11.68
C ASN A 116 8.02 8.40 10.58
N ILE A 117 8.97 9.34 10.73
CA ILE A 117 9.28 10.33 9.68
C ILE A 117 9.74 9.60 8.41
N TRP A 118 10.68 8.66 8.54
CA TRP A 118 11.22 7.96 7.38
C TRP A 118 10.24 7.01 6.70
N ILE A 119 9.44 6.28 7.49
CA ILE A 119 8.36 5.43 6.96
C ILE A 119 7.36 6.30 6.19
N ASN A 120 6.99 7.47 6.74
CA ASN A 120 6.13 8.43 6.05
C ASN A 120 6.75 8.95 4.75
N ILE A 121 8.02 9.35 4.75
CA ILE A 121 8.72 9.86 3.57
C ILE A 121 8.70 8.81 2.45
N VAL A 122 9.05 7.56 2.76
CA VAL A 122 9.04 6.47 1.77
C VAL A 122 7.65 6.31 1.17
N LYS A 123 6.61 6.26 2.02
CA LYS A 123 5.22 6.10 1.57
C LYS A 123 4.70 7.29 0.76
N LYS A 124 4.98 8.52 1.18
CA LYS A 124 4.56 9.73 0.45
C LYS A 124 5.22 9.81 -0.93
N ILE A 125 6.50 9.44 -1.03
CA ILE A 125 7.20 9.34 -2.33
C ILE A 125 6.53 8.27 -3.20
N SER A 126 6.20 7.08 -2.68
CA SER A 126 5.42 6.08 -3.44
C SER A 126 4.12 6.66 -3.98
N GLY A 127 3.37 7.38 -3.14
CA GLY A 127 2.11 8.04 -3.53
C GLY A 127 2.31 9.01 -4.70
N LYS A 128 3.38 9.83 -4.66
CA LYS A 128 3.71 10.73 -5.77
C LYS A 128 4.07 10.02 -7.07
N PHE A 129 4.74 8.87 -6.99
CA PHE A 129 5.00 8.05 -8.16
C PHE A 129 3.74 7.35 -8.69
N GLN A 130 2.82 6.91 -7.83
CA GLN A 130 1.51 6.39 -8.24
C GLN A 130 0.72 7.47 -9.00
N GLU A 131 0.62 8.67 -8.42
CA GLU A 131 -0.06 9.84 -9.00
C GLU A 131 0.54 10.19 -10.38
N MET A 132 1.85 10.36 -10.46
CA MET A 132 2.56 10.69 -11.69
C MET A 132 2.33 9.62 -12.78
N THR A 133 2.48 8.34 -12.43
CA THR A 133 2.38 7.23 -13.39
C THR A 133 0.97 7.13 -13.97
N LEU A 134 -0.05 7.24 -13.12
CA LEU A 134 -1.44 7.22 -13.56
C LEU A 134 -1.76 8.43 -14.44
N SER A 135 -1.27 9.61 -14.10
CA SER A 135 -1.49 10.80 -14.90
C SER A 135 -0.72 10.78 -16.24
N CYS A 136 0.45 10.14 -16.30
CA CYS A 136 1.15 9.85 -17.56
C CYS A 136 0.32 8.93 -18.46
N ALA A 137 -0.23 7.85 -17.90
CA ALA A 137 -1.07 6.91 -18.65
C ALA A 137 -2.37 7.56 -19.14
N GLU A 138 -3.00 8.38 -18.28
CA GLU A 138 -4.20 9.15 -18.61
C GLU A 138 -3.96 10.09 -19.80
N GLY A 139 -2.87 10.85 -19.75
CA GLY A 139 -2.49 11.77 -20.83
C GLY A 139 -2.15 11.05 -22.14
N HIS A 140 -1.50 9.88 -22.07
CA HIS A 140 -1.16 9.07 -23.25
C HIS A 140 -2.39 8.45 -23.90
N LEU A 141 -3.28 7.87 -23.09
CA LEU A 141 -4.49 7.20 -23.56
C LEU A 141 -5.61 8.18 -23.93
N GLN A 142 -5.54 9.43 -23.46
CA GLN A 142 -6.61 10.44 -23.57
C GLN A 142 -7.94 9.94 -22.99
N VAL A 143 -7.86 9.17 -21.90
CA VAL A 143 -9.01 8.59 -21.19
C VAL A 143 -8.89 8.98 -19.73
N ASP A 144 -10.00 9.43 -19.13
CA ASP A 144 -10.11 9.75 -17.70
C ASP A 144 -9.62 8.57 -16.83
N ARG A 145 -8.89 8.88 -15.74
CA ARG A 145 -8.37 7.89 -14.79
C ARG A 145 -9.44 6.89 -14.32
N ASN A 146 -10.67 7.32 -14.12
CA ASN A 146 -11.77 6.45 -13.67
C ASN A 146 -12.28 5.49 -14.75
N LYS A 147 -11.94 5.74 -16.02
CA LYS A 147 -12.30 4.92 -17.18
C LYS A 147 -11.11 4.13 -17.74
N MET A 148 -9.93 4.28 -17.15
CA MET A 148 -8.74 3.53 -17.50
C MET A 148 -8.93 2.04 -17.15
N ASP A 149 -8.33 1.15 -17.93
CA ASP A 149 -8.36 -0.29 -17.67
C ASP A 149 -7.92 -0.57 -16.22
N LYS A 150 -8.79 -1.26 -15.45
CA LYS A 150 -8.53 -1.65 -14.06
C LYS A 150 -7.23 -2.45 -13.95
N LYS A 151 -6.98 -3.37 -14.89
CA LYS A 151 -5.78 -4.19 -14.91
C LYS A 151 -4.52 -3.36 -15.10
N LEU A 152 -4.60 -2.29 -15.89
CA LEU A 152 -3.49 -1.37 -16.08
C LEU A 152 -3.21 -0.55 -14.80
N THR A 153 -4.27 -0.05 -14.16
CA THR A 153 -4.17 0.68 -12.88
C THR A 153 -3.56 -0.19 -11.78
N GLN A 154 -4.02 -1.44 -11.64
CA GLN A 154 -3.48 -2.43 -10.72
C GLN A 154 -1.98 -2.66 -10.94
N LYS A 155 -1.54 -2.79 -12.20
CA LYS A 155 -0.10 -2.98 -12.53
C LYS A 155 0.75 -1.80 -12.06
N PHE A 156 0.29 -0.56 -12.23
CA PHE A 156 1.02 0.63 -11.78
C PHE A 156 1.12 0.70 -10.25
N ILE A 157 0.00 0.47 -9.55
CA ILE A 157 -0.04 0.52 -8.08
C ILE A 157 0.85 -0.58 -7.49
N LEU A 158 0.71 -1.83 -7.97
CA LEU A 158 1.51 -2.96 -7.53
C LEU A 158 3.01 -2.71 -7.72
N ALA A 159 3.41 -2.11 -8.84
CA ALA A 159 4.80 -1.83 -9.12
C ALA A 159 5.42 -0.86 -8.11
N THR A 160 4.69 0.21 -7.73
CA THR A 160 5.15 1.13 -6.69
C THR A 160 5.25 0.47 -5.32
N VAL A 161 4.28 -0.39 -4.97
CA VAL A 161 4.26 -1.14 -3.71
C VAL A 161 5.44 -2.10 -3.59
N ILE A 162 5.82 -2.79 -4.67
CA ILE A 162 6.99 -3.67 -4.68
C ILE A 162 8.27 -2.90 -4.36
N VAL A 163 8.46 -1.72 -4.97
CA VAL A 163 9.63 -0.89 -4.71
C VAL A 163 9.57 -0.31 -3.29
N GLU A 164 8.41 0.15 -2.83
CA GLU A 164 8.20 0.59 -1.45
C GLU A 164 8.65 -0.45 -0.43
N MET A 165 8.12 -1.67 -0.51
CA MET A 165 8.42 -2.73 0.44
C MET A 165 9.92 -3.05 0.46
N LYS A 166 10.56 -3.11 -0.72
CA LYS A 166 12.02 -3.32 -0.81
C LYS A 166 12.78 -2.23 -0.07
N TYR A 167 12.36 -0.96 -0.20
CA TYR A 167 13.06 0.16 0.43
C TYR A 167 12.72 0.35 1.90
N LEU A 168 11.53 -0.02 2.36
CA LEU A 168 11.22 -0.12 3.79
C LEU A 168 12.06 -1.21 4.45
N ASN A 169 12.22 -2.37 3.81
CA ASN A 169 13.09 -3.44 4.30
C ASN A 169 14.56 -3.00 4.31
N LYS A 170 15.03 -2.33 3.26
CA LYS A 170 16.38 -1.77 3.18
C LYS A 170 16.64 -0.75 4.28
N LEU A 171 15.70 0.17 4.50
CA LEU A 171 15.74 1.17 5.55
C LEU A 171 15.85 0.51 6.94
N CYS A 172 15.03 -0.50 7.20
CA CYS A 172 15.06 -1.25 8.45
C CYS A 172 16.38 -2.01 8.65
N TYR A 173 16.90 -2.70 7.62
CA TYR A 173 18.12 -3.49 7.73
C TYR A 173 19.39 -2.65 7.83
N GLU A 174 19.52 -1.62 6.98
CA GLU A 174 20.75 -0.81 6.89
C GLU A 174 20.79 0.32 7.92
N ARG A 175 19.63 0.83 8.35
CA ARG A 175 19.52 2.01 9.22
C ARG A 175 18.81 1.76 10.54
N HIS A 176 18.30 0.55 10.77
CA HIS A 176 17.51 0.20 11.96
C HIS A 176 16.25 1.06 12.13
N LEU A 177 15.76 1.65 11.03
CA LEU A 177 14.55 2.45 11.01
C LEU A 177 13.40 1.57 10.52
N CYS A 178 12.72 0.91 11.47
CA CYS A 178 11.75 -0.14 11.18
C CYS A 178 10.34 0.24 11.65
N VAL A 179 9.33 -0.36 11.03
CA VAL A 179 7.97 -0.36 11.60
C VAL A 179 8.03 -1.20 12.88
N LYS A 180 7.85 -0.59 14.05
CA LYS A 180 7.99 -1.30 15.35
C LYS A 180 6.68 -1.80 15.94
N ARG A 181 5.57 -1.18 15.55
CA ARG A 181 4.24 -1.48 16.10
C ARG A 181 3.34 -1.97 14.99
N TYR A 182 2.75 -3.14 15.21
CA TYR A 182 1.88 -3.83 14.26
C TYR A 182 0.48 -4.03 14.84
N ASP A 183 0.02 -3.06 15.65
CA ASP A 183 -1.18 -3.21 16.47
C ASP A 183 -2.44 -3.40 15.63
N CYS A 184 -2.57 -2.74 14.47
CA CYS A 184 -3.68 -2.96 13.54
C CYS A 184 -3.66 -4.41 13.03
N THR A 185 -2.49 -4.87 12.65
CA THR A 185 -2.28 -6.19 12.06
C THR A 185 -2.55 -7.32 13.04
N ILE A 186 -2.03 -7.17 14.27
CA ILE A 186 -2.25 -8.13 15.35
C ILE A 186 -3.75 -8.18 15.71
N SER A 187 -4.38 -7.01 15.84
CA SER A 187 -5.81 -6.92 16.18
C SER A 187 -6.68 -7.54 15.09
N LEU A 188 -6.42 -7.22 13.81
CA LEU A 188 -7.14 -7.77 12.67
C LEU A 188 -6.95 -9.28 12.55
N ASN A 189 -5.72 -9.78 12.73
CA ASN A 189 -5.47 -11.23 12.75
C ASN A 189 -6.29 -11.91 13.84
N SER A 190 -6.31 -11.34 15.06
CA SER A 190 -7.02 -11.92 16.19
C SER A 190 -8.54 -11.97 15.97
N ILE A 191 -9.12 -10.91 15.38
CA ILE A 191 -10.52 -10.88 14.97
C ILE A 191 -10.81 -11.99 13.95
N LEU A 192 -10.00 -12.09 12.89
CA LEU A 192 -10.22 -13.04 11.81
C LEU A 192 -9.99 -14.50 12.23
N GLU A 193 -9.02 -14.77 13.11
CA GLU A 193 -8.81 -16.09 13.70
C GLU A 193 -10.03 -16.58 14.48
N HIS A 194 -10.67 -15.67 15.23
CA HIS A 194 -11.90 -16.01 15.96
C HIS A 194 -13.08 -16.18 15.00
N LEU A 195 -13.26 -15.31 14.00
CA LEU A 195 -14.33 -15.45 13.02
C LEU A 195 -14.24 -16.78 12.25
N LYS A 196 -13.02 -17.24 11.95
CA LYS A 196 -12.76 -18.52 11.28
C LYS A 196 -13.26 -19.74 12.06
N ILE A 197 -13.28 -19.68 13.39
CA ILE A 197 -13.77 -20.78 14.24
C ILE A 197 -15.24 -20.63 14.64
N THR A 198 -15.89 -19.51 14.28
CA THR A 198 -17.33 -19.30 14.52
C THR A 198 -18.21 -19.90 13.42
N ASP A 199 -19.51 -19.96 13.69
CA ASP A 199 -20.53 -20.32 12.70
C ASP A 199 -20.66 -19.27 11.59
N GLU A 200 -21.01 -19.73 10.38
CA GLU A 200 -21.19 -18.87 9.21
C GLU A 200 -22.17 -17.72 9.50
N ALA A 201 -23.28 -18.01 10.18
CA ALA A 201 -24.28 -17.02 10.56
C ALA A 201 -23.69 -15.90 11.44
N LYS A 202 -22.76 -16.23 12.34
CA LYS A 202 -22.12 -15.25 13.23
C LYS A 202 -21.10 -14.41 12.47
N ALA A 203 -20.32 -15.01 11.56
CA ALA A 203 -19.43 -14.30 10.66
C ALA A 203 -20.21 -13.33 9.75
N ARG A 204 -21.33 -13.77 9.16
CA ARG A 204 -22.22 -12.90 8.37
C ARG A 204 -22.81 -11.76 9.20
N THR A 205 -23.23 -12.03 10.42
CA THR A 205 -23.75 -11.01 11.34
C THR A 205 -22.70 -9.92 11.63
N PHE A 206 -21.44 -10.31 11.82
CA PHE A 206 -20.34 -9.35 11.96
C PHE A 206 -20.20 -8.46 10.72
N ILE A 207 -20.18 -9.07 9.52
CA ILE A 207 -20.06 -8.33 8.26
C ILE A 207 -21.27 -7.43 8.01
N LYS A 208 -22.47 -7.87 8.38
CA LYS A 208 -23.68 -7.05 8.34
C LYS A 208 -23.53 -5.78 9.17
N PHE A 209 -23.03 -5.87 10.40
CA PHE A 209 -22.81 -4.70 11.24
C PHE A 209 -21.70 -3.79 10.70
N VAL A 210 -20.65 -4.34 10.09
CA VAL A 210 -19.62 -3.55 9.39
C VAL A 210 -20.23 -2.81 8.20
N TYR A 211 -21.01 -3.50 7.36
CA TYR A 211 -21.73 -2.92 6.22
C TYR A 211 -22.61 -1.75 6.66
N GLU A 212 -23.47 -1.94 7.67
CA GLU A 212 -24.36 -0.90 8.19
C GLU A 212 -23.57 0.29 8.76
N ALA A 213 -22.50 0.04 9.52
CA ALA A 213 -21.69 1.08 10.11
C ALA A 213 -20.88 1.88 9.06
N LEU A 214 -20.51 1.30 7.92
CA LEU A 214 -19.84 2.06 6.86
C LEU A 214 -20.71 3.17 6.29
N TYR A 215 -22.01 2.93 6.06
CA TYR A 215 -22.94 3.98 5.60
C TYR A 215 -23.17 5.07 6.63
N ASP A 216 -23.27 4.66 7.88
CA ASP A 216 -23.62 5.56 8.98
C ASP A 216 -22.45 6.45 9.41
N THR A 217 -21.24 6.19 8.91
CA THR A 217 -20.03 6.92 9.29
C THR A 217 -19.47 7.74 8.13
N PRO A 218 -18.78 8.86 8.41
CA PRO A 218 -18.11 9.66 7.38
C PRO A 218 -17.00 8.91 6.62
N PHE A 219 -16.65 7.69 7.05
CA PHE A 219 -15.62 6.87 6.44
C PHE A 219 -15.91 6.61 4.95
N TYR A 220 -17.18 6.33 4.60
CA TYR A 220 -17.59 6.08 3.21
C TYR A 220 -17.32 7.28 2.29
N ASN A 221 -17.37 8.51 2.80
CA ASN A 221 -17.15 9.72 2.01
C ASN A 221 -15.67 9.96 1.64
N TYR A 222 -14.74 9.18 2.19
CA TYR A 222 -13.32 9.23 1.81
C TYR A 222 -12.99 8.33 0.63
N LEU A 223 -13.89 7.41 0.28
CA LEU A 223 -13.71 6.52 -0.85
C LEU A 223 -14.21 7.21 -2.12
N SER A 224 -13.53 6.97 -3.24
CA SER A 224 -14.09 7.36 -4.54
C SER A 224 -15.43 6.63 -4.74
N GLU A 225 -16.38 7.23 -5.47
CA GLU A 225 -17.70 6.65 -5.72
C GLU A 225 -17.61 5.19 -6.21
N THR A 226 -16.68 4.91 -7.13
CA THR A 226 -16.44 3.57 -7.65
C THR A 226 -15.95 2.61 -6.58
N THR A 227 -14.94 3.00 -5.79
CA THR A 227 -14.39 2.16 -4.70
C THR A 227 -15.43 1.91 -3.61
N ALA A 228 -16.21 2.94 -3.28
CA ALA A 228 -17.26 2.86 -2.28
C ALA A 228 -18.37 1.88 -2.73
N HIS A 229 -18.74 1.92 -4.01
CA HIS A 229 -19.68 0.98 -4.62
C HIS A 229 -19.16 -0.47 -4.64
N GLU A 230 -17.91 -0.70 -5.05
CA GLU A 230 -17.33 -2.04 -5.04
C GLU A 230 -17.25 -2.62 -3.62
N PHE A 231 -16.82 -1.80 -2.65
CA PHE A 231 -16.77 -2.20 -1.25
C PHE A 231 -18.16 -2.50 -0.70
N GLN A 232 -19.16 -1.72 -1.08
CA GLN A 232 -20.58 -1.97 -0.79
C GLN A 232 -21.02 -3.33 -1.31
N VAL A 233 -20.77 -3.63 -2.59
CA VAL A 233 -21.24 -4.87 -3.23
C VAL A 233 -20.65 -6.08 -2.51
N VAL A 234 -19.33 -6.07 -2.25
CA VAL A 234 -18.65 -7.17 -1.54
C VAL A 234 -19.23 -7.40 -0.15
N LEU A 235 -19.38 -6.33 0.64
CA LEU A 235 -19.87 -6.46 2.01
C LEU A 235 -21.35 -6.83 2.05
N ASN A 236 -22.15 -6.33 1.11
CA ASN A 236 -23.55 -6.73 0.97
C ASN A 236 -23.65 -8.23 0.64
N ASP A 237 -22.85 -8.71 -0.30
CA ASP A 237 -22.87 -10.11 -0.71
C ASP A 237 -22.42 -11.03 0.43
N MET A 238 -21.37 -10.66 1.15
CA MET A 238 -20.94 -11.38 2.36
C MET A 238 -22.02 -11.33 3.47
N ALA A 239 -22.68 -10.19 3.68
CA ALA A 239 -23.70 -10.06 4.74
C ALA A 239 -25.01 -10.79 4.43
N TYR A 240 -25.46 -10.77 3.17
CA TYR A 240 -26.85 -11.11 2.81
C TYR A 240 -26.99 -12.19 1.73
N SER A 241 -25.95 -12.53 0.96
CA SER A 241 -26.04 -13.55 -0.07
C SER A 241 -25.73 -14.94 0.47
N ASP A 242 -26.70 -15.84 0.41
CA ASP A 242 -26.54 -17.25 0.81
C ASP A 242 -25.52 -18.02 -0.05
N SER A 243 -25.22 -17.53 -1.26
CA SER A 243 -24.28 -18.17 -2.20
C SER A 243 -22.81 -17.83 -1.94
N VAL A 244 -22.52 -16.83 -1.09
CA VAL A 244 -21.15 -16.36 -0.84
C VAL A 244 -20.64 -16.90 0.51
N PRO A 245 -19.61 -17.76 0.54
CA PRO A 245 -19.07 -18.31 1.79
C PRO A 245 -18.21 -17.27 2.52
N THR A 246 -18.83 -16.49 3.39
CA THR A 246 -18.22 -15.34 4.09
C THR A 246 -17.05 -15.76 4.94
N LYS A 247 -17.18 -16.87 5.67
CA LYS A 247 -16.08 -17.37 6.51
C LYS A 247 -14.88 -17.82 5.70
N GLU A 248 -15.10 -18.37 4.51
CA GLU A 248 -14.00 -18.80 3.62
C GLU A 248 -13.23 -17.58 3.09
N LEU A 249 -13.94 -16.52 2.66
CA LEU A 249 -13.33 -15.26 2.25
C LEU A 249 -12.52 -14.62 3.38
N LEU A 250 -13.10 -14.52 4.58
CA LEU A 250 -12.39 -14.00 5.76
C LEU A 250 -11.18 -14.87 6.13
N SER A 251 -11.28 -16.19 5.96
CA SER A 251 -10.16 -17.11 6.18
C SER A 251 -9.05 -16.95 5.16
N ALA A 252 -9.35 -16.61 3.90
CA ALA A 252 -8.35 -16.31 2.90
C ALA A 252 -7.55 -15.06 3.27
N VAL A 253 -8.24 -13.99 3.67
CA VAL A 253 -7.61 -12.76 4.19
C VAL A 253 -6.77 -13.04 5.44
N GLN A 254 -7.28 -13.87 6.36
CA GLN A 254 -6.56 -14.28 7.57
C GLN A 254 -5.24 -14.98 7.26
N LYS A 255 -5.19 -15.87 6.26
CA LYS A 255 -3.94 -16.55 5.86
C LYS A 255 -2.86 -15.56 5.41
N ILE A 256 -3.25 -14.54 4.65
CA ILE A 256 -2.32 -13.50 4.18
C ILE A 256 -1.79 -12.70 5.38
N ILE A 257 -2.66 -12.33 6.33
CA ILE A 257 -2.26 -11.55 7.52
C ILE A 257 -1.38 -12.38 8.45
N ALA A 258 -1.68 -13.66 8.63
CA ALA A 258 -0.83 -14.57 9.40
C ALA A 258 0.55 -14.73 8.75
N ALA A 259 0.61 -14.85 7.42
CA ALA A 259 1.88 -14.88 6.68
C ALA A 259 2.67 -13.57 6.87
N ARG A 260 2.00 -12.41 6.92
CA ARG A 260 2.64 -11.13 7.25
C ARG A 260 3.23 -11.11 8.66
N LEU A 261 2.48 -11.56 9.66
CA LEU A 261 2.98 -11.64 11.04
C LEU A 261 4.15 -12.61 11.16
N GLN A 262 4.10 -13.73 10.43
CA GLN A 262 5.23 -14.65 10.34
C GLN A 262 6.44 -13.95 9.70
N PHE A 263 6.27 -13.30 8.54
CA PHE A 263 7.32 -12.52 7.90
C PHE A 263 7.98 -11.49 8.84
N ILE A 264 7.17 -10.72 9.58
CA ILE A 264 7.65 -9.74 10.55
C ILE A 264 8.48 -10.41 11.66
N THR A 265 8.08 -11.59 12.12
CA THR A 265 8.72 -12.27 13.26
C THR A 265 9.92 -13.12 12.86
N THR A 266 9.92 -13.73 11.67
CA THR A 266 10.96 -14.65 11.21
C THR A 266 11.89 -14.05 10.17
N ASN A 267 11.56 -12.89 9.59
CA ASN A 267 12.29 -12.21 8.52
C ASN A 267 12.57 -13.12 7.30
N THR A 268 11.67 -14.08 7.04
CA THR A 268 11.79 -15.01 5.92
C THR A 268 10.98 -14.49 4.74
N ASP A 269 11.64 -14.03 3.68
CA ASP A 269 11.04 -13.65 2.40
C ASP A 269 10.31 -14.84 1.76
N GLU A 270 9.04 -15.03 2.09
CA GLU A 270 8.16 -15.84 1.26
C GLU A 270 7.79 -15.05 0.00
N LYS A 271 7.68 -15.74 -1.14
CA LYS A 271 7.14 -15.13 -2.35
C LYS A 271 5.66 -14.82 -2.14
N LEU A 272 5.38 -13.60 -1.71
CA LEU A 272 4.03 -13.08 -1.53
C LEU A 272 3.31 -12.99 -2.88
N SER A 273 2.03 -13.39 -2.91
CA SER A 273 1.14 -13.12 -4.03
C SER A 273 0.83 -11.62 -4.12
N HIS A 274 0.25 -11.15 -5.22
CA HIS A 274 0.07 -9.69 -5.45
C HIS A 274 -0.96 -9.05 -4.51
N ASP A 275 -2.06 -9.75 -4.26
CA ASP A 275 -3.03 -9.47 -3.20
C ASP A 275 -2.37 -9.42 -1.82
N SER A 276 -1.42 -10.34 -1.56
CA SER A 276 -0.61 -10.30 -0.34
C SER A 276 0.27 -9.04 -0.27
N LEU A 277 0.96 -8.66 -1.35
CA LEU A 277 1.79 -7.45 -1.37
C LEU A 277 0.97 -6.17 -1.12
N LEU A 278 -0.21 -6.05 -1.74
CA LEU A 278 -1.12 -4.92 -1.50
C LEU A 278 -1.61 -4.89 -0.05
N LEU A 279 -2.04 -6.04 0.48
CA LEU A 279 -2.48 -6.11 1.87
C LEU A 279 -1.34 -5.79 2.85
N HIS A 280 -0.11 -6.20 2.53
CA HIS A 280 1.07 -5.83 3.31
C HIS A 280 1.30 -4.31 3.31
N ALA A 281 1.19 -3.65 2.15
CA ALA A 281 1.35 -2.20 2.05
C ALA A 281 0.25 -1.45 2.84
N ILE A 282 -1.02 -1.79 2.60
CA ILE A 282 -2.19 -1.23 3.29
C ILE A 282 -2.06 -1.36 4.80
N LEU A 283 -1.75 -2.55 5.30
CA LEU A 283 -1.64 -2.75 6.74
C LEU A 283 -0.41 -2.05 7.32
N THR A 284 0.67 -1.88 6.55
CA THR A 284 1.83 -1.10 6.99
C THR A 284 1.50 0.40 7.08
N ASP A 285 0.67 0.91 6.17
CA ASP A 285 0.14 2.28 6.25
C ASP A 285 -0.70 2.44 7.52
N LEU A 286 -1.63 1.51 7.77
CA LEU A 286 -2.49 1.54 8.95
C LEU A 286 -1.67 1.41 10.25
N ASP A 287 -0.76 0.45 10.34
CA ASP A 287 0.12 0.26 11.50
C ASP A 287 0.92 1.54 11.81
N ASN A 288 1.40 2.23 10.76
CA ASN A 288 2.12 3.50 10.91
C ASN A 288 1.21 4.65 11.35
N ILE A 289 -0.03 4.73 10.86
CA ILE A 289 -1.03 5.72 11.31
C ILE A 289 -1.33 5.55 12.81
N TYR A 290 -1.45 4.29 13.25
CA TYR A 290 -1.79 3.94 14.61
C TYR A 290 -0.58 3.80 15.55
N SER A 291 0.65 3.89 15.02
CA SER A 291 1.89 3.65 15.78
C SER A 291 2.04 4.58 17.00
N LYS A 292 1.42 5.75 16.98
CA LYS A 292 1.48 6.74 18.07
C LYS A 292 0.68 6.35 19.31
N LYS A 293 -0.28 5.43 19.20
CA LYS A 293 -1.13 4.97 20.31
C LYS A 293 -0.68 3.58 20.75
N SER A 294 -0.63 3.33 22.06
CA SER A 294 -0.43 1.97 22.57
C SER A 294 -1.77 1.24 22.59
N ASN A 295 -1.82 0.04 21.99
CA ASN A 295 -2.99 -0.83 21.97
C ASN A 295 -4.31 -0.13 21.55
N PRO A 296 -4.33 0.51 20.36
CA PRO A 296 -5.46 1.32 19.89
C PRO A 296 -6.81 0.59 19.87
N PHE A 297 -6.82 -0.75 19.73
CA PHE A 297 -8.04 -1.56 19.58
C PHE A 297 -8.41 -2.40 20.80
N ALA A 298 -7.70 -2.26 21.94
CA ALA A 298 -7.91 -3.14 23.10
C ALA A 298 -9.36 -3.13 23.62
N GLU A 299 -9.98 -1.95 23.69
CA GLU A 299 -11.38 -1.82 24.14
C GLU A 299 -12.34 -2.57 23.22
N PHE A 300 -12.23 -2.36 21.91
CA PHE A 300 -13.04 -3.09 20.94
C PHE A 300 -12.81 -4.59 20.98
N LEU A 301 -11.56 -5.04 21.08
CA LEU A 301 -11.23 -6.47 21.16
C LEU A 301 -11.91 -7.13 22.37
N ASN A 302 -11.96 -6.44 23.52
CA ASN A 302 -12.70 -6.94 24.69
C ASN A 302 -14.19 -7.15 24.39
N TYR A 303 -14.85 -6.16 23.76
CA TYR A 303 -16.25 -6.27 23.38
C TYR A 303 -16.48 -7.34 22.31
N PHE A 304 -15.59 -7.43 21.33
CA PHE A 304 -15.61 -8.43 20.28
C PHE A 304 -15.51 -9.84 20.85
N PHE A 305 -14.52 -10.14 21.70
CA PHE A 305 -14.39 -11.47 22.29
C PHE A 305 -15.56 -11.82 23.21
N THR A 306 -16.09 -10.85 23.94
CA THR A 306 -17.30 -11.06 24.75
C THR A 306 -18.50 -11.43 23.87
N TRP A 307 -18.70 -10.71 22.76
CA TRP A 307 -19.75 -10.99 21.79
C TRP A 307 -19.55 -12.34 21.07
N VAL A 308 -18.31 -12.72 20.75
CA VAL A 308 -17.99 -14.01 20.14
C VAL A 308 -18.27 -15.17 21.11
N SER A 309 -17.89 -15.02 22.39
CA SER A 309 -17.94 -16.09 23.39
C SER A 309 -19.28 -16.28 24.11
N ASN A 310 -20.20 -15.30 24.11
CA ASN A 310 -21.51 -15.41 24.79
C ASN A 310 -22.64 -14.64 24.06
N GLU A 311 -23.87 -15.12 24.22
CA GLU A 311 -25.09 -14.77 23.46
C GLU A 311 -25.68 -13.36 23.75
N GLU A 312 -26.11 -12.68 22.67
CA GLU A 312 -27.03 -11.52 22.52
C GLU A 312 -26.83 -10.21 23.32
N SER A 313 -26.16 -10.20 24.47
CA SER A 313 -26.17 -9.03 25.40
C SER A 313 -25.24 -7.88 25.02
N VAL A 314 -24.20 -8.13 24.22
CA VAL A 314 -23.26 -7.09 23.77
C VAL A 314 -23.72 -6.53 22.43
N ASN A 315 -24.05 -5.23 22.42
CA ASN A 315 -24.32 -4.51 21.18
C ASN A 315 -23.02 -4.23 20.41
N ILE A 316 -22.48 -5.27 19.77
CA ILE A 316 -21.26 -5.18 18.98
C ILE A 316 -21.39 -4.19 17.81
N SER A 317 -22.61 -3.99 17.27
CA SER A 317 -22.87 -3.02 16.20
C SER A 317 -22.48 -1.60 16.60
N LYS A 318 -22.78 -1.20 17.85
CA LYS A 318 -22.32 0.09 18.39
C LYS A 318 -20.79 0.17 18.40
N HIS A 319 -20.10 -0.84 18.91
CA HIS A 319 -18.64 -0.83 19.01
C HIS A 319 -17.93 -0.91 17.64
N ILE A 320 -18.54 -1.58 16.66
CA ILE A 320 -18.09 -1.55 15.25
C ILE A 320 -18.21 -0.13 14.71
N ARG A 321 -19.35 0.55 14.93
CA ARG A 321 -19.54 1.95 14.52
C ARG A 321 -18.50 2.87 15.16
N ASP A 322 -18.28 2.75 16.46
CA ASP A 322 -17.29 3.53 17.20
C ASP A 322 -15.88 3.36 16.61
N ILE A 323 -15.48 2.12 16.24
CA ILE A 323 -14.21 1.86 15.55
C ILE A 323 -14.16 2.50 14.17
N ILE A 324 -15.20 2.37 13.34
CA ILE A 324 -15.16 2.89 11.98
C ILE A 324 -15.11 4.43 12.01
N GLU A 325 -15.80 5.06 12.96
CA GLU A 325 -15.66 6.50 13.22
C GLU A 325 -14.24 6.89 13.65
N ASP A 326 -13.61 6.10 14.53
CA ASP A 326 -12.22 6.33 14.96
C ASP A 326 -11.25 6.24 13.78
N ILE A 327 -11.40 5.20 12.93
CA ILE A 327 -10.64 5.06 11.68
C ILE A 327 -10.82 6.30 10.81
N GLY A 328 -12.05 6.76 10.59
CA GLY A 328 -12.32 7.98 9.84
C GLY A 328 -11.68 9.24 10.44
N LYS A 329 -11.63 9.36 11.78
CA LYS A 329 -10.95 10.46 12.46
C LYS A 329 -9.43 10.42 12.26
N TYR A 330 -8.82 9.24 12.36
CA TYR A 330 -7.38 9.09 12.14
C TYR A 330 -6.98 9.36 10.69
N LEU A 331 -7.78 8.89 9.72
CA LEU A 331 -7.52 9.17 8.29
C LEU A 331 -7.55 10.67 7.97
N LYS A 332 -8.38 11.47 8.66
CA LYS A 332 -8.37 12.95 8.52
C LYS A 332 -7.07 13.62 8.98
N LEU A 333 -6.30 12.96 9.84
CA LEU A 333 -5.05 13.49 10.38
C LEU A 333 -3.84 13.13 9.51
N VAL A 334 -4.03 12.25 8.54
CA VAL A 334 -3.01 11.81 7.60
C VAL A 334 -2.88 12.84 6.48
N SER A 335 -1.68 13.00 5.92
CA SER A 335 -1.50 13.91 4.78
C SER A 335 -2.27 13.41 3.56
N ASN A 336 -2.73 14.32 2.71
CA ASN A 336 -3.54 13.97 1.53
C ASN A 336 -2.81 12.96 0.62
N GLU A 337 -1.49 13.06 0.49
CA GLU A 337 -0.68 12.14 -0.32
C GLU A 337 -0.76 10.69 0.17
N LEU A 338 -0.72 10.49 1.49
CA LEU A 338 -0.83 9.16 2.09
C LEU A 338 -2.27 8.64 2.01
N LEU A 339 -3.26 9.52 2.15
CA LEU A 339 -4.67 9.17 2.01
C LEU A 339 -4.99 8.72 0.57
N ASP A 340 -4.51 9.46 -0.43
CA ASP A 340 -4.70 9.15 -1.85
C ASP A 340 -4.00 7.83 -2.23
N LYS A 341 -2.78 7.62 -1.74
CA LYS A 341 -2.05 6.35 -1.89
C LYS A 341 -2.84 5.18 -1.31
N LEU A 342 -3.24 5.28 -0.05
CA LEU A 342 -3.98 4.23 0.65
C LEU A 342 -5.29 3.91 -0.07
N THR A 343 -6.01 4.93 -0.53
CA THR A 343 -7.24 4.78 -1.30
C THR A 343 -6.99 4.05 -2.63
N GLY A 344 -5.89 4.39 -3.32
CA GLY A 344 -5.45 3.70 -4.54
C GLY A 344 -5.14 2.22 -4.29
N GLU A 345 -4.38 1.91 -3.25
CA GLU A 345 -3.99 0.54 -2.89
C GLU A 345 -5.19 -0.31 -2.47
N VAL A 346 -6.10 0.26 -1.66
CA VAL A 346 -7.36 -0.40 -1.28
C VAL A 346 -8.21 -0.67 -2.53
N ARG A 347 -8.33 0.29 -3.43
CA ARG A 347 -9.06 0.10 -4.70
C ARG A 347 -8.45 -1.03 -5.52
N ALA A 348 -7.13 -1.02 -5.74
CA ALA A 348 -6.46 -2.09 -6.48
C ALA A 348 -6.67 -3.45 -5.84
N PHE A 349 -6.60 -3.54 -4.51
CA PHE A 349 -6.86 -4.77 -3.76
C PHE A 349 -8.29 -5.27 -3.95
N LEU A 350 -9.29 -4.39 -3.82
CA LEU A 350 -10.70 -4.73 -4.03
C LEU A 350 -10.95 -5.19 -5.48
N GLU A 351 -10.48 -4.44 -6.47
CA GLU A 351 -10.65 -4.82 -7.88
C GLU A 351 -10.00 -6.19 -8.20
N MET A 352 -8.85 -6.51 -7.58
CA MET A 352 -8.21 -7.83 -7.74
C MET A 352 -8.95 -8.96 -7.00
N THR A 353 -9.67 -8.63 -5.93
CA THR A 353 -10.41 -9.60 -5.10
C THR A 353 -11.81 -9.86 -5.66
N VAL A 354 -12.39 -8.90 -6.39
CA VAL A 354 -13.76 -8.94 -6.95
C VAL A 354 -13.81 -9.53 -8.37
N ASP A 355 -12.68 -9.73 -9.04
CA ASP A 355 -12.65 -10.30 -10.41
C ASP A 355 -12.85 -11.84 -10.42
N SER A 356 -14.10 -12.26 -10.62
CA SER A 356 -14.43 -13.46 -11.39
C SER A 356 -15.63 -13.21 -12.29
N ASP A 357 -15.40 -12.51 -13.41
CA ASP A 357 -15.98 -12.81 -14.73
C ASP A 357 -15.13 -12.20 -15.88
#